data_AF-A0A6P4A7H3-F1
#
_entry.id   AF-A0A6P4A7H3-F1
#
_cell.length_a   1.000
_cell.length_b   1.000
_cell.length_c   1.000
_cell.angle_alpha   90.00
_cell.angle_beta   90.00
_cell.angle_gamma   90.00
#
_symmetry.space_group_name_H-M   'P 1'
#
loop_
_entity.id
_entity.type
_entity.pdbx_description
1 polymer ?
#
loop_
_entity_poly.entity_id
_entity_poly.type
_entity_poly.pdbx_seq_one_letter_code
_entity_poly.pdbx_strand_id
1 'polypeptide(L)'
;MLLVLVVSALMDSKIHTQLIILFLVLLSETVILKSHSWSSLERSDSDFNNWVSWNVRNYQKKTALEAEMTMAKLGNRPSGKLKKIDVRLRKAELNKMSISVRQDGSGDFANITDALISILPRNNRRVTLMIGPGVYREKILIPRTLPFVTLLGTNASDPPTITGNDTASGSGKDGRPLRTFQSATVAIEADYFIAVNVKFENTAPHTVGRRGEQAAAIRISGTKAAFYNCSFYGAQDTLYDHKGLHYFNNCFIQGSVDFIFGYGMSLYENCYLNSMAKKVASLTAQKRTNSTMASGFSFKDCVVRGRGQVYLGRAWGDYSRVVFSYSFMDNIVLPQGWSDWGDQNRHLKVYYGEYKCGGPGANLSGRVPWARALTDEEAKPFIGTYYIDGDSWLITPSKLINH
;
A
#
# COMPACT_ATOMS: atom_id res chain seq x y z
N MET A 1 24.93 16.24 -64.89
CA MET A 1 25.00 17.59 -65.50
C MET A 1 24.79 18.59 -64.36
N LEU A 2 25.86 19.17 -63.79
CA LEU A 2 26.63 20.36 -64.25
C LEU A 2 25.88 21.69 -63.94
N LEU A 3 26.37 22.55 -63.03
CA LEU A 3 27.25 23.76 -63.23
C LEU A 3 26.45 25.01 -63.71
N VAL A 4 26.62 26.28 -63.29
CA VAL A 4 27.63 27.13 -62.56
C VAL A 4 26.84 28.09 -61.61
N LEU A 5 27.14 28.34 -60.31
CA LEU A 5 28.23 29.06 -59.59
C LEU A 5 28.15 30.63 -59.53
N VAL A 6 28.05 31.19 -58.30
CA VAL A 6 28.42 32.58 -57.81
C VAL A 6 27.53 33.77 -58.31
N VAL A 7 27.06 34.76 -57.53
CA VAL A 7 27.74 35.83 -56.73
C VAL A 7 26.93 36.25 -55.46
N SER A 8 27.60 37.00 -54.57
CA SER A 8 27.32 37.32 -53.16
C SER A 8 26.17 38.28 -52.78
N ALA A 9 25.49 37.91 -51.69
CA ALA A 9 25.15 38.71 -50.50
C ALA A 9 24.62 40.16 -50.61
N LEU A 10 23.30 40.30 -50.46
CA LEU A 10 22.62 41.39 -49.73
C LEU A 10 21.59 40.74 -48.80
N MET A 11 21.78 40.80 -47.48
CA MET A 11 20.82 40.22 -46.52
C MET A 11 19.77 41.25 -46.12
N ASP A 12 18.55 41.09 -46.64
CA ASP A 12 17.40 41.93 -46.32
C ASP A 12 16.84 41.61 -44.92
N SER A 13 16.67 42.65 -44.11
CA SER A 13 16.32 42.61 -42.67
C SER A 13 14.98 41.94 -42.33
N LYS A 14 14.12 41.70 -43.32
CA LYS A 14 12.76 41.18 -43.14
C LYS A 14 12.68 39.67 -42.86
N ILE A 15 13.70 38.90 -43.26
CA ILE A 15 13.72 37.43 -43.06
C ILE A 15 14.01 37.08 -41.58
N HIS A 16 14.80 37.90 -40.88
CA HIS A 16 15.10 37.68 -39.46
C HIS A 16 13.87 37.85 -38.56
N THR A 17 12.99 38.82 -38.84
CA THR A 17 11.79 39.06 -38.02
C THR A 17 10.80 37.89 -38.09
N GLN A 18 10.61 37.29 -39.27
CA GLN A 18 9.72 36.12 -39.41
C GLN A 18 10.30 34.85 -38.76
N LEU A 19 11.62 34.63 -38.86
CA LEU A 19 12.29 33.52 -38.15
C LEU A 19 12.22 33.65 -36.62
N ILE A 20 12.37 34.87 -36.08
CA ILE A 20 12.24 35.13 -34.64
C ILE A 20 10.79 34.87 -34.16
N ILE A 21 9.78 35.27 -34.93
CA ILE A 21 8.37 34.98 -34.60
C ILE A 21 8.11 33.46 -34.61
N LEU A 22 8.62 32.73 -35.60
CA LEU A 22 8.49 31.27 -35.65
C LEU A 22 9.17 30.58 -34.43
N PHE A 23 10.33 31.09 -34.02
CA PHE A 23 11.06 30.58 -32.85
C PHE A 23 10.36 30.91 -31.52
N LEU A 24 9.70 32.06 -31.42
CA LEU A 24 8.89 32.43 -30.24
C LEU A 24 7.60 31.61 -30.14
N VAL A 25 6.97 31.25 -31.25
CA VAL A 25 5.81 30.32 -31.25
C VAL A 25 6.25 28.93 -30.78
N LEU A 26 7.39 28.40 -31.27
CA LEU A 26 7.96 27.13 -30.79
C LEU A 26 8.37 27.17 -29.30
N LEU A 27 8.82 28.33 -28.80
CA LEU A 27 9.05 28.54 -27.36
C LEU A 27 7.75 28.58 -26.55
N SER A 28 6.62 29.02 -27.12
CA SER A 28 5.32 28.98 -26.44
C SER A 28 4.77 27.55 -26.30
N GLU A 29 4.92 26.70 -27.34
CA GLU A 29 4.47 25.30 -27.28
C GLU A 29 5.31 24.45 -26.31
N THR A 30 6.61 24.74 -26.17
CA THR A 30 7.48 24.07 -25.19
C THR A 30 7.21 24.50 -23.74
N VAL A 31 6.55 25.64 -23.50
CA VAL A 31 6.03 26.04 -22.18
C VAL A 31 4.71 25.32 -21.86
N ILE A 32 3.81 25.15 -22.84
CA ILE A 32 2.51 24.48 -22.64
C ILE A 32 2.67 23.01 -22.25
N LEU A 33 3.71 22.32 -22.74
CA LEU A 33 4.03 20.92 -22.41
C LEU A 33 4.52 20.68 -20.96
N LYS A 34 4.76 21.72 -20.15
CA LYS A 34 5.06 21.58 -18.70
C LYS A 34 3.84 21.71 -17.78
N SER A 35 2.69 22.18 -18.27
CA SER A 35 1.49 22.39 -17.44
C SER A 35 0.79 21.08 -16.99
N HIS A 36 0.90 20.02 -17.79
CA HIS A 36 0.12 18.78 -17.60
C HIS A 36 0.69 17.80 -16.57
N SER A 37 1.92 18.01 -16.06
CA SER A 37 2.44 17.19 -14.95
C SER A 37 2.00 17.71 -13.58
N TRP A 38 1.95 19.03 -13.41
CA TRP A 38 1.70 19.71 -12.12
C TRP A 38 0.27 19.49 -11.61
N SER A 39 -0.75 19.73 -12.44
CA SER A 39 -2.15 19.49 -12.06
C SER A 39 -2.43 18.03 -11.66
N SER A 40 -1.62 17.08 -12.14
CA SER A 40 -1.74 15.66 -11.83
C SER A 40 -1.07 15.24 -10.51
N LEU A 41 -0.15 16.07 -9.99
CA LEU A 41 0.49 15.94 -8.68
C LEU A 41 -0.32 16.69 -7.62
N GLU A 42 -0.72 17.94 -7.92
CA GLU A 42 -1.63 18.73 -7.08
C GLU A 42 -2.94 17.98 -6.78
N ARG A 43 -3.46 17.22 -7.76
CA ARG A 43 -4.66 16.40 -7.55
C ARG A 43 -4.41 15.18 -6.65
N SER A 44 -3.26 14.50 -6.74
CA SER A 44 -2.94 13.41 -5.81
C SER A 44 -2.64 13.91 -4.40
N ASP A 45 -2.03 15.08 -4.27
CA ASP A 45 -1.75 15.71 -2.99
C ASP A 45 -3.05 16.25 -2.35
N SER A 46 -3.97 16.78 -3.16
CA SER A 46 -5.33 17.11 -2.75
C SER A 46 -6.11 15.87 -2.28
N ASP A 47 -6.12 14.79 -3.08
CA ASP A 47 -6.80 13.54 -2.70
C ASP A 47 -6.21 12.93 -1.42
N PHE A 48 -4.88 13.00 -1.24
CA PHE A 48 -4.22 12.59 0.01
C PHE A 48 -4.58 13.51 1.18
N ASN A 49 -4.48 14.83 1.05
CA ASN A 49 -4.79 15.77 2.13
C ASN A 49 -6.28 15.70 2.54
N ASN A 50 -7.17 15.48 1.58
CA ASN A 50 -8.58 15.20 1.82
C ASN A 50 -8.77 13.87 2.54
N TRP A 51 -8.05 12.82 2.13
CA TRP A 51 -8.05 11.53 2.82
C TRP A 51 -7.53 11.66 4.25
N VAL A 52 -6.36 12.27 4.50
CA VAL A 52 -5.82 12.52 5.85
C VAL A 52 -6.82 13.28 6.70
N SER A 53 -7.39 14.36 6.17
CA SER A 53 -8.38 15.18 6.92
C SER A 53 -9.64 14.38 7.26
N TRP A 54 -10.16 13.58 6.33
CA TRP A 54 -11.30 12.68 6.57
C TRP A 54 -10.94 11.56 7.55
N ASN A 55 -9.74 10.98 7.43
CA ASN A 55 -9.21 9.92 8.27
C ASN A 55 -9.02 10.35 9.73
N VAL A 56 -8.36 11.48 9.97
CA VAL A 56 -8.14 11.99 11.34
C VAL A 56 -9.49 12.18 12.04
N ARG A 57 -10.46 12.80 11.35
CA ARG A 57 -11.83 12.98 11.87
C ARG A 57 -12.55 11.65 12.11
N ASN A 58 -12.40 10.67 11.22
CA ASN A 58 -13.06 9.36 11.36
C ASN A 58 -12.40 8.45 12.39
N TYR A 59 -11.07 8.49 12.52
CA TYR A 59 -10.35 7.77 13.56
C TYR A 59 -10.73 8.31 14.95
N GLN A 60 -10.81 9.64 15.11
CA GLN A 60 -11.30 10.26 16.33
C GLN A 60 -12.74 9.80 16.66
N LYS A 61 -13.66 9.85 15.68
CA LYS A 61 -15.04 9.37 15.84
C LYS A 61 -15.14 7.88 16.19
N LYS A 62 -14.41 7.00 15.48
CA LYS A 62 -14.38 5.56 15.79
C LYS A 62 -13.78 5.28 17.16
N THR A 63 -12.71 5.98 17.55
CA THR A 63 -12.08 5.79 18.86
C THR A 63 -13.04 6.20 19.99
N ALA A 64 -13.78 7.30 19.83
CA ALA A 64 -14.84 7.70 20.76
C ALA A 64 -15.97 6.66 20.83
N LEU A 65 -16.50 6.24 19.68
CA LEU A 65 -17.57 5.23 19.60
C LEU A 65 -17.15 3.86 20.16
N GLU A 66 -15.91 3.43 19.91
CA GLU A 66 -15.35 2.20 20.47
C GLU A 66 -15.16 2.29 21.99
N ALA A 67 -14.80 3.47 22.52
CA ALA A 67 -14.74 3.69 23.96
C ALA A 67 -16.14 3.60 24.59
N GLU A 68 -17.14 4.28 24.02
CA GLU A 68 -18.55 4.21 24.44
C GLU A 68 -19.10 2.77 24.38
N MET A 69 -18.90 2.07 23.27
CA MET A 69 -19.31 0.68 23.11
C MET A 69 -18.57 -0.30 24.03
N THR A 70 -17.32 0.01 24.42
CA THR A 70 -16.56 -0.79 25.39
C THR A 70 -17.10 -0.61 26.80
N MET A 71 -17.44 0.63 27.18
CA MET A 71 -18.12 0.92 28.45
C MET A 71 -19.50 0.24 28.52
N ALA A 72 -20.28 0.27 27.43
CA ALA A 72 -21.56 -0.43 27.34
C ALA A 72 -21.43 -1.96 27.43
N LYS A 73 -20.40 -2.56 26.82
CA LYS A 73 -20.16 -4.02 26.84
C LYS A 73 -19.65 -4.55 28.19
N LEU A 74 -19.13 -3.71 29.07
CA LEU A 74 -18.76 -4.10 30.43
C LEU A 74 -19.98 -4.35 31.33
N GLY A 75 -21.15 -3.80 30.97
CA GLY A 75 -22.40 -4.02 31.71
C GLY A 75 -23.17 -5.30 31.37
N ASN A 76 -22.85 -5.99 30.26
CA ASN A 76 -23.61 -7.16 29.80
C ASN A 76 -22.76 -8.12 28.94
N ARG A 77 -22.42 -9.31 29.47
CA ARG A 77 -21.84 -10.39 28.66
C ARG A 77 -22.12 -11.81 29.19
N PRO A 78 -22.81 -12.69 28.43
CA PRO A 78 -22.87 -14.12 28.70
C PRO A 78 -21.59 -14.85 28.22
N SER A 79 -21.34 -16.02 28.80
CA SER A 79 -20.09 -16.79 28.71
C SER A 79 -19.97 -17.71 27.47
N GLY A 80 -19.67 -17.12 26.30
CA GLY A 80 -19.10 -17.89 25.18
C GLY A 80 -17.60 -18.16 25.36
N LYS A 81 -17.09 -19.33 24.91
CA LYS A 81 -15.65 -19.65 24.94
C LYS A 81 -14.85 -18.69 24.04
N LEU A 82 -14.35 -17.60 24.62
CA LEU A 82 -13.38 -16.70 23.98
C LEU A 82 -12.14 -17.50 23.54
N LYS A 83 -11.76 -17.40 22.26
CA LYS A 83 -10.43 -17.84 21.80
C LYS A 83 -9.39 -17.10 22.64
N LYS A 84 -8.54 -17.83 23.35
CA LYS A 84 -7.53 -17.26 24.25
C LYS A 84 -6.41 -16.65 23.40
N ILE A 85 -6.10 -15.37 23.63
CA ILE A 85 -4.99 -14.65 22.99
C ILE A 85 -3.65 -15.43 23.13
N ASP A 86 -2.76 -15.37 22.12
CA ASP A 86 -1.46 -16.08 22.16
C ASP A 86 -0.71 -15.72 23.47
N VAL A 87 -0.28 -16.75 24.20
CA VAL A 87 0.41 -16.60 25.49
C VAL A 87 1.70 -15.79 25.36
N ARG A 88 2.41 -15.91 24.24
CA ARG A 88 3.61 -15.11 23.94
C ARG A 88 3.27 -13.65 23.73
N LEU A 89 2.20 -13.36 23.00
CA LEU A 89 1.69 -11.99 22.83
C LEU A 89 1.27 -11.40 24.18
N ARG A 90 0.49 -12.14 24.99
CA ARG A 90 0.12 -11.70 26.34
C ARG A 90 1.34 -11.40 27.21
N LYS A 91 2.37 -12.25 27.19
CA LYS A 91 3.62 -12.01 27.93
C LYS A 91 4.35 -10.77 27.42
N ALA A 92 4.35 -10.54 26.10
CA ALA A 92 5.00 -9.40 25.50
C ALA A 92 4.34 -8.07 25.86
N GLU A 93 3.01 -8.01 25.86
CA GLU A 93 2.22 -6.83 26.23
C GLU A 93 2.25 -6.48 27.73
N LEU A 94 2.69 -7.42 28.59
CA LEU A 94 2.87 -7.17 30.03
C LEU A 94 4.18 -6.44 30.37
N ASN A 95 5.13 -6.34 29.43
CA ASN A 95 6.49 -5.87 29.69
C ASN A 95 6.94 -4.76 28.72
N LYS A 96 6.01 -3.85 28.37
CA LYS A 96 6.20 -2.84 27.32
C LYS A 96 7.45 -1.97 27.55
N MET A 97 8.07 -1.54 26.46
CA MET A 97 9.18 -0.60 26.41
C MET A 97 8.96 0.36 25.24
N SER A 98 9.34 1.63 25.41
CA SER A 98 9.32 2.64 24.36
C SER A 98 10.75 3.15 24.11
N ILE A 99 11.05 3.47 22.86
CA ILE A 99 12.32 4.07 22.40
C ILE A 99 11.95 5.24 21.49
N SER A 100 12.48 6.43 21.73
CA SER A 100 12.19 7.62 20.93
C SER A 100 13.20 7.78 19.78
N VAL A 101 12.70 8.13 18.59
CA VAL A 101 13.51 8.30 17.38
C VAL A 101 13.20 9.66 16.76
N ARG A 102 14.17 10.58 16.73
CA ARG A 102 13.99 11.96 16.23
C ARG A 102 15.24 12.49 15.55
N GLN A 103 15.10 12.94 14.29
CA GLN A 103 16.21 13.46 13.48
C GLN A 103 16.81 14.78 14.02
N ASP A 104 16.12 15.47 14.92
CA ASP A 104 16.58 16.70 15.60
C ASP A 104 17.51 16.46 16.80
N GLY A 105 17.76 15.20 17.16
CA GLY A 105 18.60 14.82 18.30
C GLY A 105 17.92 14.87 19.67
N SER A 106 16.61 15.15 19.74
CA SER A 106 15.83 15.18 20.99
C SER A 106 15.23 13.83 21.41
N GLY A 107 15.55 12.75 20.68
CA GLY A 107 15.17 11.37 21.01
C GLY A 107 16.39 10.49 21.32
N ASP A 108 16.13 9.26 21.80
CA ASP A 108 17.17 8.27 22.13
C ASP A 108 18.05 7.92 20.92
N PHE A 109 17.49 7.97 19.71
CA PHE A 109 18.19 7.75 18.45
C PHE A 109 17.79 8.77 17.38
N ALA A 110 18.70 9.07 16.45
CA ALA A 110 18.42 9.94 15.31
C ALA A 110 17.78 9.21 14.11
N ASN A 111 17.93 7.88 14.03
CA ASN A 111 17.47 7.04 12.93
C ASN A 111 16.84 5.74 13.44
N ILE A 112 16.03 5.09 12.60
CA ILE A 112 15.22 3.92 12.97
C ILE A 112 16.08 2.66 13.03
N THR A 113 17.10 2.55 12.17
CA THR A 113 17.98 1.38 12.09
C THR A 113 18.77 1.16 13.40
N ASP A 114 19.35 2.20 13.97
CA ASP A 114 20.11 2.10 15.23
C ASP A 114 19.19 1.75 16.42
N ALA A 115 17.99 2.33 16.46
CA ALA A 115 16.96 2.01 17.45
C ALA A 115 16.43 0.56 17.35
N LEU A 116 16.54 -0.08 16.17
CA LEU A 116 16.27 -1.51 16.00
C LEU A 116 17.47 -2.37 16.43
N ILE A 117 18.70 -1.91 16.16
CA ILE A 117 19.95 -2.60 16.55
C ILE A 117 20.10 -2.65 18.09
N SER A 118 19.62 -1.65 18.82
CA SER A 118 19.63 -1.64 20.29
C SER A 118 18.69 -2.67 20.95
N ILE A 119 17.79 -3.30 20.18
CA ILE A 119 16.87 -4.32 20.71
C ILE A 119 17.56 -5.68 20.75
N LEU A 120 17.60 -6.31 21.92
CA LEU A 120 18.17 -7.65 22.07
C LEU A 120 17.45 -8.69 21.18
N PRO A 121 18.19 -9.53 20.42
CA PRO A 121 17.61 -10.63 19.66
C PRO A 121 16.82 -11.62 20.53
N ARG A 122 15.82 -12.27 19.92
CA ARG A 122 14.81 -13.11 20.59
C ARG A 122 13.93 -12.29 21.55
N ASN A 123 13.60 -11.06 21.14
CA ASN A 123 12.75 -10.15 21.89
C ASN A 123 11.46 -10.85 22.36
N ASN A 124 11.08 -10.62 23.63
CA ASN A 124 9.93 -11.26 24.28
C ASN A 124 8.96 -10.24 24.91
N ARG A 125 9.13 -8.95 24.58
CA ARG A 125 8.34 -7.81 25.05
C ARG A 125 7.91 -6.91 23.90
N ARG A 126 6.80 -6.18 24.07
CA ARG A 126 6.42 -5.11 23.13
C ARG A 126 7.45 -3.99 23.20
N VAL A 127 8.13 -3.70 22.08
CA VAL A 127 9.05 -2.54 21.96
C VAL A 127 8.47 -1.57 20.95
N THR A 128 8.12 -0.37 21.39
CA THR A 128 7.52 0.69 20.57
C THR A 128 8.57 1.75 20.23
N LEU A 129 8.94 1.84 18.95
CA LEU A 129 9.71 2.96 18.43
C LEU A 129 8.75 4.13 18.19
N MET A 130 8.87 5.16 19.01
CA MET A 130 8.12 6.42 18.94
C MET A 130 8.86 7.39 18.01
N ILE A 131 8.43 7.46 16.76
CA ILE A 131 9.12 8.17 15.69
C ILE A 131 8.56 9.59 15.56
N GLY A 132 9.44 10.58 15.63
CA GLY A 132 9.12 12.00 15.37
C GLY A 132 8.78 12.26 13.89
N PRO A 133 8.04 13.33 13.57
CA PRO A 133 7.87 13.77 12.18
C PRO A 133 9.23 13.94 11.48
N GLY A 134 9.29 13.65 10.18
CA GLY A 134 10.53 13.68 9.41
C GLY A 134 10.55 12.73 8.22
N VAL A 135 11.65 12.78 7.47
CA VAL A 135 11.90 11.94 6.29
C VAL A 135 13.13 11.08 6.54
N TYR A 136 12.87 9.81 6.83
CA TYR A 136 13.84 8.79 7.18
C TYR A 136 14.23 8.03 5.91
N ARG A 137 15.33 8.44 5.26
CA ARG A 137 15.87 7.77 4.06
C ARG A 137 16.70 6.55 4.47
N GLU A 138 16.02 5.49 4.87
CA GLU A 138 16.63 4.27 5.42
C GLU A 138 16.11 3.01 4.71
N LYS A 139 16.98 2.02 4.52
CA LYS A 139 16.59 0.68 4.08
C LYS A 139 16.53 -0.26 5.29
N ILE A 140 15.31 -0.51 5.76
CA ILE A 140 15.06 -1.15 7.05
C ILE A 140 14.77 -2.64 6.90
N LEU A 141 15.38 -3.46 7.76
CA LEU A 141 15.01 -4.86 7.95
C LEU A 141 14.66 -5.07 9.43
N ILE A 142 13.44 -5.52 9.71
CA ILE A 142 13.04 -6.00 11.04
C ILE A 142 13.07 -7.54 10.99
N PRO A 143 14.16 -8.18 11.43
CA PRO A 143 14.38 -9.62 11.25
C PRO A 143 13.44 -10.46 12.13
N ARG A 144 13.31 -11.76 11.77
CA ARG A 144 12.55 -12.78 12.51
C ARG A 144 12.88 -12.85 14.01
N THR A 145 14.08 -12.43 14.39
CA THR A 145 14.59 -12.41 15.76
C THR A 145 14.05 -11.26 16.62
N LEU A 146 13.36 -10.26 16.03
CA LEU A 146 12.77 -9.12 16.74
C LEU A 146 11.23 -9.10 16.63
N PRO A 147 10.50 -10.13 17.09
CA PRO A 147 9.04 -10.09 17.15
C PRO A 147 8.56 -9.00 18.13
N PHE A 148 7.28 -8.65 18.06
CA PHE A 148 6.63 -7.65 18.94
C PHE A 148 7.20 -6.23 18.86
N VAL A 149 7.85 -5.86 17.76
CA VAL A 149 8.22 -4.46 17.47
C VAL A 149 6.99 -3.68 16.99
N THR A 150 6.86 -2.43 17.43
CA THR A 150 5.88 -1.47 16.94
C THR A 150 6.59 -0.22 16.43
N LEU A 151 6.22 0.28 15.25
CA LEU A 151 6.56 1.64 14.80
C LEU A 151 5.36 2.55 15.01
N LEU A 152 5.52 3.62 15.79
CA LEU A 152 4.47 4.57 16.14
C LEU A 152 4.90 5.98 15.73
N GLY A 153 4.25 6.54 14.70
CA GLY A 153 4.36 7.95 14.39
C GLY A 153 3.71 8.80 15.48
N THR A 154 4.50 9.66 16.11
CA THR A 154 4.09 10.48 17.27
C THR A 154 3.09 11.58 16.93
N ASN A 155 2.96 11.95 15.65
CA ASN A 155 1.94 12.90 15.16
C ASN A 155 1.11 12.21 14.05
N ALA A 156 -0.20 12.10 14.23
CA ALA A 156 -1.09 11.50 13.25
C ALA A 156 -1.40 12.42 12.05
N SER A 157 -1.27 13.73 12.22
CA SER A 157 -1.45 14.74 11.16
C SER A 157 -0.17 14.97 10.36
N ASP A 158 0.99 14.71 10.97
CA ASP A 158 2.29 14.73 10.29
C ASP A 158 3.10 13.44 10.60
N PRO A 159 2.69 12.30 10.02
CA PRO A 159 3.34 11.03 10.28
C PRO A 159 4.69 10.94 9.53
N PRO A 160 5.71 10.31 10.15
CA PRO A 160 7.03 10.12 9.54
C PRO A 160 6.97 9.33 8.23
N THR A 161 7.86 9.68 7.31
CA THR A 161 8.03 8.99 6.02
C THR A 161 9.32 8.19 6.01
N ILE A 162 9.22 6.88 5.82
CA ILE A 162 10.37 5.99 5.59
C ILE A 162 10.47 5.77 4.08
N THR A 163 11.55 6.25 3.46
CA THR A 163 11.66 6.41 1.99
C THR A 163 12.91 5.77 1.39
N GLY A 164 12.72 5.09 0.25
CA GLY A 164 13.77 4.52 -0.59
C GLY A 164 13.48 4.70 -2.07
N ASN A 165 14.31 4.10 -2.92
CA ASN A 165 14.20 4.18 -4.39
C ASN A 165 14.74 2.93 -5.11
N ASP A 166 14.89 1.81 -4.41
CA ASP A 166 15.42 0.57 -4.99
C ASP A 166 14.42 -0.07 -5.97
N THR A 167 14.94 -0.60 -7.08
CA THR A 167 14.17 -1.40 -8.05
C THR A 167 14.65 -2.85 -8.07
N ALA A 168 13.87 -3.74 -8.68
CA ALA A 168 14.24 -5.14 -8.88
C ALA A 168 15.48 -5.34 -9.77
N SER A 169 15.77 -4.40 -10.67
CA SER A 169 17.02 -4.35 -11.45
C SER A 169 18.18 -3.65 -10.74
N GLY A 170 17.94 -2.98 -9.61
CA GLY A 170 18.98 -2.34 -8.81
C GLY A 170 20.02 -3.35 -8.33
N SER A 171 21.28 -2.91 -8.21
CA SER A 171 22.39 -3.78 -7.79
C SER A 171 22.36 -3.99 -6.27
N GLY A 172 22.36 -5.25 -5.85
CA GLY A 172 22.57 -5.65 -4.47
C GLY A 172 24.02 -5.54 -4.04
N LYS A 173 24.28 -5.73 -2.74
CA LYS A 173 25.63 -5.71 -2.16
C LYS A 173 26.56 -6.81 -2.70
N ASP A 174 25.99 -7.86 -3.29
CA ASP A 174 26.68 -8.97 -3.95
C ASP A 174 26.87 -8.77 -5.46
N GLY A 175 26.55 -7.58 -5.99
CA GLY A 175 26.61 -7.25 -7.41
C GLY A 175 25.50 -7.90 -8.25
N ARG A 176 24.53 -8.59 -7.64
CA ARG A 176 23.41 -9.24 -8.34
C ARG A 176 22.16 -8.36 -8.27
N PRO A 177 21.22 -8.45 -9.23
CA PRO A 177 19.96 -7.72 -9.14
C PRO A 177 19.19 -8.06 -7.87
N LEU A 178 18.72 -7.04 -7.15
CA LEU A 178 17.93 -7.16 -5.91
C LEU A 178 16.70 -8.07 -6.09
N ARG A 179 16.09 -8.05 -7.29
CA ARG A 179 14.75 -8.57 -7.58
C ARG A 179 13.68 -7.88 -6.72
N THR A 180 12.39 -8.11 -7.02
CA THR A 180 11.28 -7.53 -6.25
C THR A 180 11.37 -7.83 -4.74
N PHE A 181 11.95 -8.97 -4.35
CA PHE A 181 12.04 -9.35 -2.94
C PHE A 181 12.99 -8.47 -2.11
N GLN A 182 14.07 -7.96 -2.71
CA GLN A 182 15.04 -7.12 -2.01
C GLN A 182 14.93 -5.63 -2.39
N SER A 183 14.03 -5.23 -3.30
CA SER A 183 13.77 -3.81 -3.61
C SER A 183 12.89 -3.10 -2.56
N ALA A 184 12.41 -3.83 -1.55
CA ALA A 184 11.64 -3.25 -0.44
C ALA A 184 12.46 -2.22 0.36
N THR A 185 11.91 -1.01 0.51
CA THR A 185 12.45 0.02 1.43
C THR A 185 12.39 -0.47 2.87
N VAL A 186 11.25 -1.07 3.28
CA VAL A 186 11.09 -1.70 4.59
C VAL A 186 10.75 -3.19 4.45
N ALA A 187 11.54 -4.06 5.07
CA ALA A 187 11.31 -5.50 5.11
C ALA A 187 10.95 -5.96 6.53
N ILE A 188 9.71 -6.39 6.73
CA ILE A 188 9.20 -6.93 7.99
C ILE A 188 9.24 -8.46 7.94
N GLU A 189 10.08 -9.08 8.75
CA GLU A 189 10.13 -10.55 8.90
C GLU A 189 9.78 -11.02 10.32
N ALA A 190 9.70 -10.08 11.26
CA ALA A 190 9.21 -10.26 12.62
C ALA A 190 7.71 -10.58 12.68
N ASP A 191 7.34 -11.54 13.52
CA ASP A 191 5.94 -11.81 13.89
C ASP A 191 5.42 -10.75 14.88
N TYR A 192 4.10 -10.53 14.93
CA TYR A 192 3.45 -9.59 15.86
C TYR A 192 3.88 -8.11 15.70
N PHE A 193 4.36 -7.76 14.51
CA PHE A 193 4.72 -6.40 14.13
C PHE A 193 3.48 -5.48 14.09
N ILE A 194 3.62 -4.22 14.52
CA ILE A 194 2.57 -3.22 14.37
C ILE A 194 3.14 -1.93 13.80
N ALA A 195 2.43 -1.28 12.88
CA ALA A 195 2.69 0.10 12.50
C ALA A 195 1.45 0.97 12.74
N VAL A 196 1.64 2.17 13.29
CA VAL A 196 0.59 3.16 13.53
C VAL A 196 1.09 4.53 13.09
N ASN A 197 0.33 5.24 12.24
CA ASN A 197 0.70 6.57 11.73
C ASN A 197 2.10 6.61 11.06
N VAL A 198 2.37 5.72 10.09
CA VAL A 198 3.65 5.72 9.35
C VAL A 198 3.40 5.74 7.84
N LYS A 199 4.17 6.54 7.10
CA LYS A 199 4.22 6.50 5.64
C LYS A 199 5.41 5.63 5.21
N PHE A 200 5.16 4.62 4.39
CA PHE A 200 6.18 3.78 3.75
C PHE A 200 6.24 4.15 2.27
N GLU A 201 7.42 4.44 1.74
CA GLU A 201 7.57 4.98 0.39
C GLU A 201 8.71 4.30 -0.38
N ASN A 202 8.46 4.00 -1.66
CA ASN A 202 9.49 3.80 -2.66
C ASN A 202 9.26 4.78 -3.83
N THR A 203 10.23 5.67 -4.05
CA THR A 203 10.19 6.77 -5.02
C THR A 203 10.70 6.39 -6.41
N ALA A 204 11.03 5.12 -6.65
CA ALA A 204 11.57 4.68 -7.94
C ALA A 204 10.60 5.02 -9.10
N PRO A 205 11.11 5.59 -10.21
CA PRO A 205 10.29 5.87 -11.38
C PRO A 205 9.86 4.56 -12.05
N HIS A 206 8.63 4.56 -12.58
CA HIS A 206 8.06 3.39 -13.25
C HIS A 206 7.27 3.79 -14.50
N THR A 207 7.46 3.02 -15.58
CA THR A 207 6.62 3.06 -16.78
C THR A 207 6.00 1.69 -17.06
N VAL A 208 4.67 1.66 -17.16
CA VAL A 208 3.89 0.42 -17.37
C VAL A 208 4.40 -0.38 -18.58
N GLY A 209 4.78 -1.63 -18.33
CA GLY A 209 5.29 -2.58 -19.34
C GLY A 209 6.82 -2.75 -19.37
N ARG A 210 7.57 -1.94 -18.61
CA ARG A 210 9.03 -2.08 -18.47
C ARG A 210 9.38 -3.27 -17.58
N ARG A 211 10.55 -3.87 -17.81
CA ARG A 211 11.07 -5.01 -17.03
C ARG A 211 12.11 -4.53 -16.02
N GLY A 212 12.03 -5.01 -14.77
CA GLY A 212 12.99 -4.68 -13.70
C GLY A 212 12.63 -3.45 -12.86
N GLU A 213 11.59 -2.69 -13.23
CA GLU A 213 11.14 -1.47 -12.54
C GLU A 213 10.19 -1.76 -11.35
N GLN A 214 10.11 -3.00 -10.86
CA GLN A 214 9.37 -3.36 -9.65
C GLN A 214 10.02 -2.77 -8.39
N ALA A 215 9.27 -2.02 -7.57
CA ALA A 215 9.85 -1.19 -6.52
C ALA A 215 8.94 -1.16 -5.27
N ALA A 216 9.21 -2.06 -4.31
CA ALA A 216 8.38 -2.17 -3.11
C ALA A 216 8.69 -1.07 -2.09
N ALA A 217 7.64 -0.46 -1.54
CA ALA A 217 7.72 0.38 -0.34
C ALA A 217 7.91 -0.49 0.89
N ILE A 218 7.16 -1.59 0.98
CA ILE A 218 7.24 -2.52 2.10
C ILE A 218 7.07 -3.98 1.64
N ARG A 219 7.73 -4.90 2.35
CA ARG A 219 7.55 -6.35 2.24
C ARG A 219 7.24 -6.96 3.60
N ILE A 220 6.19 -7.76 3.68
CA ILE A 220 5.70 -8.33 4.95
C ILE A 220 5.73 -9.88 4.88
N SER A 221 6.68 -10.46 5.60
CA SER A 221 7.02 -11.90 5.63
C SER A 221 6.88 -12.56 7.02
N GLY A 222 6.63 -11.77 8.06
CA GLY A 222 6.35 -12.20 9.43
C GLY A 222 4.85 -12.14 9.70
N THR A 223 4.31 -13.14 10.39
CA THR A 223 2.86 -13.30 10.53
C THR A 223 2.29 -12.45 11.67
N LYS A 224 0.99 -12.17 11.61
CA LYS A 224 0.26 -11.37 12.62
C LYS A 224 0.76 -9.93 12.67
N ALA A 225 0.95 -9.33 11.49
CA ALA A 225 1.34 -7.93 11.34
C ALA A 225 0.10 -7.03 11.16
N ALA A 226 0.02 -5.92 11.89
CA ALA A 226 -1.10 -4.98 11.82
C ALA A 226 -0.66 -3.55 11.48
N PHE A 227 -1.42 -2.87 10.62
CA PHE A 227 -1.15 -1.53 10.13
C PHE A 227 -2.39 -0.66 10.36
N TYR A 228 -2.21 0.46 11.07
CA TYR A 228 -3.31 1.37 11.44
C TYR A 228 -2.97 2.78 10.99
N ASN A 229 -3.86 3.40 10.20
CA ASN A 229 -3.65 4.77 9.67
C ASN A 229 -2.26 4.95 9.01
N CYS A 230 -1.78 3.91 8.33
CA CYS A 230 -0.52 3.93 7.58
C CYS A 230 -0.77 4.34 6.12
N SER A 231 0.26 4.85 5.46
CA SER A 231 0.22 5.16 4.03
C SER A 231 1.33 4.39 3.31
N PHE A 232 1.05 3.90 2.10
CA PHE A 232 1.99 3.11 1.30
C PHE A 232 2.08 3.73 -0.10
N TYR A 233 3.26 4.23 -0.45
CA TYR A 233 3.52 4.96 -1.69
C TYR A 233 4.53 4.22 -2.56
N GLY A 234 4.17 4.02 -3.81
CA GLY A 234 5.04 3.44 -4.83
C GLY A 234 4.32 3.46 -6.17
N ALA A 235 4.86 2.72 -7.14
CA ALA A 235 4.25 2.56 -8.45
C ALA A 235 3.96 1.08 -8.74
N GLN A 236 4.90 0.36 -9.34
CA GLN A 236 4.77 -1.08 -9.53
C GLN A 236 5.23 -1.83 -8.28
N ASP A 237 4.44 -2.82 -7.84
CA ASP A 237 4.75 -3.72 -6.73
C ASP A 237 4.89 -2.99 -5.36
N THR A 238 4.10 -1.94 -5.09
CA THR A 238 4.23 -1.10 -3.86
C THR A 238 4.20 -1.87 -2.53
N LEU A 239 3.13 -2.66 -2.29
CA LEU A 239 2.88 -3.41 -1.07
C LEU A 239 3.07 -4.91 -1.33
N TYR A 240 4.23 -5.43 -0.96
CA TYR A 240 4.52 -6.86 -1.01
C TYR A 240 3.99 -7.55 0.24
N ASP A 241 2.68 -7.81 0.24
CA ASP A 241 1.95 -8.66 1.20
C ASP A 241 2.32 -10.15 0.99
N HIS A 242 3.59 -10.46 1.28
CA HIS A 242 4.23 -11.68 0.86
C HIS A 242 3.62 -12.92 1.50
N LYS A 243 3.59 -13.01 2.85
CA LYS A 243 2.99 -14.15 3.57
C LYS A 243 2.71 -13.85 5.04
N GLY A 244 1.62 -14.39 5.56
CA GLY A 244 1.24 -14.28 6.97
C GLY A 244 -0.26 -14.03 7.15
N LEU A 245 -0.68 -13.84 8.40
CA LEU A 245 -1.98 -13.26 8.75
C LEU A 245 -1.77 -11.75 8.90
N HIS A 246 -2.39 -10.90 8.08
CA HIS A 246 -2.17 -9.45 8.15
C HIS A 246 -3.47 -8.65 8.26
N TYR A 247 -3.38 -7.49 8.90
CA TYR A 247 -4.49 -6.56 9.05
C TYR A 247 -4.08 -5.15 8.66
N PHE A 248 -4.84 -4.53 7.77
CA PHE A 248 -4.67 -3.14 7.38
C PHE A 248 -5.98 -2.43 7.68
N ASN A 249 -5.96 -1.47 8.59
CA ASN A 249 -7.13 -0.70 8.97
C ASN A 249 -6.90 0.78 8.70
N ASN A 250 -7.85 1.42 8.01
CA ASN A 250 -7.83 2.86 7.76
C ASN A 250 -6.56 3.33 7.01
N CYS A 251 -6.01 2.50 6.10
CA CYS A 251 -4.75 2.76 5.41
C CYS A 251 -4.93 3.33 4.00
N PHE A 252 -3.97 4.13 3.53
CA PHE A 252 -3.89 4.63 2.15
C PHE A 252 -2.86 3.80 1.38
N ILE A 253 -3.21 3.25 0.22
CA ILE A 253 -2.31 2.43 -0.59
C ILE A 253 -2.34 2.95 -2.02
N GLN A 254 -1.19 3.38 -2.53
CA GLN A 254 -1.03 3.95 -3.87
C GLN A 254 -0.10 3.11 -4.76
N GLY A 255 -0.48 2.97 -6.03
CA GLY A 255 0.42 2.44 -7.05
C GLY A 255 -0.22 2.32 -8.43
N SER A 256 0.46 1.59 -9.32
CA SER A 256 0.03 1.34 -10.69
C SER A 256 -0.20 -0.15 -10.93
N VAL A 257 0.87 -0.91 -11.14
CA VAL A 257 0.83 -2.32 -11.53
C VAL A 257 1.04 -3.19 -10.30
N ASP A 258 0.10 -4.08 -10.02
CA ASP A 258 0.20 -5.11 -8.98
C ASP A 258 0.55 -4.54 -7.60
N PHE A 259 0.03 -3.35 -7.29
CA PHE A 259 0.53 -2.58 -6.15
C PHE A 259 0.15 -3.16 -4.78
N ILE A 260 -0.71 -4.18 -4.73
CA ILE A 260 -0.89 -5.11 -3.60
C ILE A 260 -0.71 -6.55 -4.09
N PHE A 261 0.38 -7.21 -3.71
CA PHE A 261 0.73 -8.52 -4.28
C PHE A 261 1.42 -9.45 -3.28
N GLY A 262 1.37 -10.76 -3.56
CA GLY A 262 1.89 -11.81 -2.68
C GLY A 262 0.83 -12.85 -2.32
N TYR A 263 1.02 -13.59 -1.23
CA TYR A 263 0.11 -14.67 -0.81
C TYR A 263 -0.19 -14.62 0.71
N GLY A 264 -0.23 -13.41 1.28
CA GLY A 264 -0.83 -13.17 2.60
C GLY A 264 -2.29 -13.66 2.70
N MET A 265 -2.72 -13.88 3.94
CA MET A 265 -4.12 -14.02 4.33
C MET A 265 -4.49 -12.75 5.08
N SER A 266 -5.09 -11.81 4.36
CA SER A 266 -5.04 -10.41 4.75
C SER A 266 -6.41 -9.74 4.65
N LEU A 267 -6.79 -9.03 5.71
CA LEU A 267 -7.98 -8.19 5.75
C LEU A 267 -7.56 -6.72 5.66
N TYR A 268 -8.03 -6.07 4.60
CA TYR A 268 -7.93 -4.64 4.34
C TYR A 268 -9.30 -4.03 4.66
N GLU A 269 -9.39 -3.19 5.69
CA GLU A 269 -10.65 -2.66 6.19
C GLU A 269 -10.63 -1.13 6.25
N ASN A 270 -11.63 -0.46 5.66
CA ASN A 270 -11.69 1.01 5.55
C ASN A 270 -10.47 1.62 4.81
N CYS A 271 -9.84 0.87 3.90
CA CYS A 271 -8.65 1.33 3.19
C CYS A 271 -9.00 2.12 1.91
N TYR A 272 -8.17 3.10 1.56
CA TYR A 272 -8.27 3.85 0.31
C TYR A 272 -7.20 3.37 -0.66
N LEU A 273 -7.62 2.85 -1.81
CA LEU A 273 -6.77 2.28 -2.85
C LEU A 273 -6.69 3.29 -4.01
N ASN A 274 -5.56 3.97 -4.13
CA ASN A 274 -5.34 5.03 -5.12
C ASN A 274 -4.53 4.53 -6.33
N SER A 275 -5.17 4.35 -7.48
CA SER A 275 -4.47 4.09 -8.72
C SER A 275 -3.79 5.37 -9.24
N MET A 276 -2.48 5.33 -9.44
CA MET A 276 -1.74 6.37 -10.15
C MET A 276 -1.38 5.99 -11.60
N ALA A 277 -1.99 4.92 -12.12
CA ALA A 277 -1.70 4.36 -13.44
C ALA A 277 -1.92 5.36 -14.60
N LYS A 278 -1.02 5.33 -15.60
CA LYS A 278 -1.12 6.11 -16.85
C LYS A 278 -1.70 5.31 -18.03
N LYS A 279 -1.96 4.02 -17.83
CA LYS A 279 -2.49 3.04 -18.80
C LYS A 279 -3.39 2.07 -18.04
N VAL A 280 -3.70 0.91 -18.63
CA VAL A 280 -4.27 -0.23 -17.90
C VAL A 280 -3.25 -0.79 -16.89
N ALA A 281 -3.71 -1.08 -15.68
CA ALA A 281 -2.94 -1.74 -14.63
C ALA A 281 -3.83 -2.64 -13.75
N SER A 282 -3.36 -3.05 -12.57
CA SER A 282 -4.13 -3.90 -11.64
C SER A 282 -3.87 -3.47 -10.20
N LEU A 283 -4.93 -3.38 -9.39
CA LEU A 283 -4.79 -3.12 -7.95
C LEU A 283 -4.07 -4.27 -7.25
N THR A 284 -4.47 -5.52 -7.57
CA THR A 284 -3.98 -6.71 -6.86
C THR A 284 -3.34 -7.76 -7.78
N ALA A 285 -2.38 -8.51 -7.24
CA ALA A 285 -1.82 -9.71 -7.86
C ALA A 285 -1.56 -10.79 -6.79
N GLN A 286 -2.60 -11.55 -6.47
CA GLN A 286 -2.54 -12.56 -5.41
C GLN A 286 -1.97 -13.90 -5.95
N LYS A 287 -1.10 -14.55 -5.17
CA LYS A 287 -0.23 -15.67 -5.58
C LYS A 287 -0.53 -17.00 -4.89
N ARG A 288 -1.77 -17.25 -4.51
CA ARG A 288 -2.20 -18.57 -4.02
C ARG A 288 -2.08 -19.60 -5.14
N THR A 289 -1.24 -20.62 -4.94
CA THR A 289 -0.86 -21.60 -5.98
C THR A 289 -1.57 -22.94 -5.86
N ASN A 290 -2.32 -23.20 -4.79
CA ASN A 290 -3.12 -24.42 -4.64
C ASN A 290 -4.39 -24.17 -3.81
N SER A 291 -5.31 -25.14 -3.82
CA SER A 291 -6.58 -25.09 -3.11
C SER A 291 -6.46 -25.19 -1.58
N THR A 292 -5.45 -25.88 -1.04
CA THR A 292 -5.30 -26.11 0.41
C THR A 292 -4.76 -24.89 1.17
N MET A 293 -4.10 -23.96 0.50
CA MET A 293 -3.68 -22.68 1.07
C MET A 293 -4.91 -21.85 1.51
N ALA A 294 -4.92 -21.41 2.77
CA ALA A 294 -5.94 -20.51 3.31
C ALA A 294 -5.77 -19.03 2.88
N SER A 295 -4.71 -18.67 2.15
CA SER A 295 -4.40 -17.30 1.75
C SER A 295 -5.47 -16.62 0.87
N GLY A 296 -5.40 -15.30 0.79
CA GLY A 296 -6.38 -14.46 0.12
C GLY A 296 -6.31 -13.01 0.60
N PHE A 297 -6.69 -12.09 -0.26
CA PHE A 297 -6.89 -10.69 0.12
C PHE A 297 -8.39 -10.41 0.22
N SER A 298 -8.84 -9.92 1.37
CA SER A 298 -10.22 -9.46 1.57
C SER A 298 -10.21 -7.95 1.79
N PHE A 299 -11.00 -7.23 1.00
CA PHE A 299 -11.18 -5.79 1.08
C PHE A 299 -12.60 -5.51 1.55
N LYS A 300 -12.75 -4.81 2.69
CA LYS A 300 -14.03 -4.49 3.30
C LYS A 300 -14.14 -2.99 3.56
N ASP A 301 -15.28 -2.40 3.21
CA ASP A 301 -15.57 -0.96 3.35
C ASP A 301 -14.47 -0.08 2.71
N CYS A 302 -13.81 -0.57 1.67
CA CYS A 302 -12.69 0.10 1.01
C CYS A 302 -13.17 1.05 -0.10
N VAL A 303 -12.31 1.98 -0.50
CA VAL A 303 -12.56 2.92 -1.61
C VAL A 303 -11.50 2.70 -2.69
N VAL A 304 -11.92 2.42 -3.92
CA VAL A 304 -11.06 2.31 -5.11
C VAL A 304 -11.23 3.57 -5.96
N ARG A 305 -10.16 4.35 -6.11
CA ARG A 305 -10.13 5.66 -6.80
C ARG A 305 -8.79 5.93 -7.47
N GLY A 306 -8.67 7.08 -8.12
CA GLY A 306 -7.44 7.58 -8.72
C GLY A 306 -7.59 7.83 -10.21
N ARG A 307 -6.60 7.40 -11.00
CA ARG A 307 -6.51 7.61 -12.45
C ARG A 307 -6.12 6.35 -13.22
N GLY A 308 -6.27 6.43 -14.55
CA GLY A 308 -6.02 5.34 -15.47
C GLY A 308 -7.19 4.36 -15.54
N GLN A 309 -6.90 3.12 -15.88
CA GLN A 309 -7.86 2.01 -15.90
C GLN A 309 -7.25 0.84 -15.14
N VAL A 310 -8.05 0.14 -14.33
CA VAL A 310 -7.55 -0.94 -13.45
C VAL A 310 -8.44 -2.16 -13.49
N TYR A 311 -7.80 -3.32 -13.45
CA TYR A 311 -8.42 -4.52 -12.90
C TYR A 311 -8.39 -4.46 -11.36
N LEU A 312 -9.44 -4.94 -10.71
CA LEU A 312 -9.47 -5.22 -9.26
C LEU A 312 -8.39 -6.23 -8.88
N GLY A 313 -8.08 -7.17 -9.77
CA GLY A 313 -6.99 -8.10 -9.60
C GLY A 313 -6.65 -8.89 -10.85
N ARG A 314 -5.41 -9.40 -10.88
CA ARG A 314 -4.97 -10.38 -11.88
C ARG A 314 -4.27 -11.59 -11.27
N ALA A 315 -4.51 -12.76 -11.85
CA ALA A 315 -4.19 -14.05 -11.23
C ALA A 315 -2.70 -14.42 -11.36
N TRP A 316 -1.86 -13.92 -10.44
CA TRP A 316 -0.44 -14.30 -10.38
C TRP A 316 -0.24 -15.75 -9.93
N GLY A 317 -1.13 -16.29 -9.09
CA GLY A 317 -1.19 -17.70 -8.74
C GLY A 317 -2.45 -18.38 -9.29
N ASP A 318 -2.34 -19.67 -9.61
CA ASP A 318 -3.42 -20.42 -10.29
C ASP A 318 -4.70 -20.58 -9.47
N TYR A 319 -4.63 -20.42 -8.15
CA TYR A 319 -5.75 -20.45 -7.20
C TYR A 319 -5.92 -19.09 -6.49
N SER A 320 -5.47 -18.02 -7.15
CA SER A 320 -5.56 -16.64 -6.69
C SER A 320 -6.96 -16.32 -6.15
N ARG A 321 -7.00 -15.71 -4.96
CA ARG A 321 -8.22 -15.37 -4.23
C ARG A 321 -8.20 -13.93 -3.75
N VAL A 322 -9.18 -13.16 -4.18
CA VAL A 322 -9.39 -11.76 -3.81
C VAL A 322 -10.89 -11.52 -3.68
N VAL A 323 -11.33 -10.85 -2.61
CA VAL A 323 -12.74 -10.53 -2.37
C VAL A 323 -12.88 -9.05 -2.04
N PHE A 324 -13.81 -8.36 -2.70
CA PHE A 324 -14.23 -7.01 -2.34
C PHE A 324 -15.66 -7.06 -1.77
N SER A 325 -15.85 -6.44 -0.61
CA SER A 325 -17.10 -6.42 0.13
C SER A 325 -17.43 -5.00 0.57
N TYR A 326 -18.68 -4.55 0.37
CA TYR A 326 -19.18 -3.23 0.76
C TYR A 326 -18.31 -2.05 0.29
N SER A 327 -17.53 -2.25 -0.77
CA SER A 327 -16.49 -1.30 -1.19
C SER A 327 -16.99 -0.39 -2.30
N PHE A 328 -16.57 0.88 -2.28
CA PHE A 328 -16.83 1.83 -3.36
C PHE A 328 -15.81 1.65 -4.49
N MET A 329 -16.28 1.57 -5.72
CA MET A 329 -15.46 1.46 -6.93
C MET A 329 -15.79 2.61 -7.89
N ASP A 330 -14.79 3.46 -8.15
CA ASP A 330 -14.93 4.54 -9.13
C ASP A 330 -14.79 4.03 -10.58
N ASN A 331 -15.08 4.89 -11.56
CA ASN A 331 -15.11 4.56 -12.99
C ASN A 331 -13.73 4.22 -13.61
N ILE A 332 -12.68 4.16 -12.79
CA ILE A 332 -11.37 3.63 -13.17
C ILE A 332 -11.36 2.09 -13.26
N VAL A 333 -12.32 1.40 -12.63
CA VAL A 333 -12.41 -0.06 -12.67
C VAL A 333 -12.96 -0.50 -14.03
N LEU A 334 -12.18 -1.32 -14.74
CA LEU A 334 -12.57 -1.87 -16.05
C LEU A 334 -13.86 -2.69 -15.93
N PRO A 335 -14.76 -2.68 -16.94
CA PRO A 335 -16.00 -3.49 -16.93
C PRO A 335 -15.74 -4.96 -16.63
N GLN A 336 -14.68 -5.54 -17.21
CA GLN A 336 -14.22 -6.92 -17.00
C GLN A 336 -13.94 -7.23 -15.52
N GLY A 337 -13.54 -6.22 -14.72
CA GLY A 337 -13.16 -6.30 -13.31
C GLY A 337 -11.83 -7.02 -13.06
N TRP A 338 -11.59 -8.13 -13.74
CA TRP A 338 -10.53 -9.08 -13.40
C TRP A 338 -9.77 -9.59 -14.62
N SER A 339 -8.55 -10.08 -14.40
CA SER A 339 -7.75 -10.77 -15.43
C SER A 339 -7.19 -12.10 -14.93
N ASP A 340 -7.19 -13.09 -15.81
CA ASP A 340 -6.59 -14.42 -15.63
C ASP A 340 -5.07 -14.44 -15.82
N TRP A 341 -4.45 -13.28 -16.08
CA TRP A 341 -3.04 -13.14 -16.48
C TRP A 341 -2.75 -13.85 -17.84
N GLY A 342 -3.76 -14.05 -18.68
CA GLY A 342 -3.62 -14.72 -19.98
C GLY A 342 -3.56 -16.27 -19.91
N ASP A 343 -3.96 -16.87 -18.79
CA ASP A 343 -4.08 -18.33 -18.64
C ASP A 343 -5.51 -18.75 -18.29
N GLN A 344 -6.24 -19.25 -19.29
CA GLN A 344 -7.63 -19.67 -19.14
C GLN A 344 -7.82 -20.85 -18.18
N ASN A 345 -6.77 -21.65 -17.92
CA ASN A 345 -6.83 -22.77 -16.96
C ASN A 345 -7.04 -22.31 -15.51
N ARG A 346 -6.96 -20.99 -15.26
CA ARG A 346 -7.20 -20.36 -13.96
C ARG A 346 -8.67 -20.04 -13.71
N HIS A 347 -9.50 -19.87 -14.75
CA HIS A 347 -10.92 -19.47 -14.63
C HIS A 347 -11.70 -20.38 -13.67
N LEU A 348 -11.39 -21.68 -13.67
CA LEU A 348 -12.04 -22.71 -12.84
C LEU A 348 -11.48 -22.82 -11.40
N LYS A 349 -10.41 -22.08 -11.07
CA LYS A 349 -9.59 -22.27 -9.85
C LYS A 349 -9.47 -21.02 -9.00
N VAL A 350 -9.50 -19.85 -9.62
CA VAL A 350 -9.48 -18.55 -8.92
C VAL A 350 -10.78 -18.29 -8.17
N TYR A 351 -10.70 -17.49 -7.12
CA TYR A 351 -11.86 -17.05 -6.35
C TYR A 351 -11.85 -15.52 -6.28
N TYR A 352 -12.44 -14.89 -7.30
CA TYR A 352 -12.63 -13.45 -7.37
C TYR A 352 -14.09 -13.10 -7.12
N GLY A 353 -14.33 -12.46 -5.99
CA GLY A 353 -15.68 -12.20 -5.49
C GLY A 353 -15.94 -10.73 -5.24
N GLU A 354 -17.14 -10.28 -5.60
CA GLU A 354 -17.66 -8.95 -5.31
C GLU A 354 -18.99 -9.11 -4.55
N TYR A 355 -19.10 -8.43 -3.41
CA TYR A 355 -20.25 -8.51 -2.51
C TYR A 355 -20.71 -7.11 -2.12
N LYS A 356 -21.94 -6.75 -2.50
CA LYS A 356 -22.60 -5.46 -2.16
C LYS A 356 -21.68 -4.24 -2.34
N CYS A 357 -20.83 -4.27 -3.36
CA CYS A 357 -19.98 -3.14 -3.76
C CYS A 357 -20.81 -2.11 -4.54
N GLY A 358 -20.40 -0.84 -4.52
CA GLY A 358 -21.15 0.26 -5.12
C GLY A 358 -20.26 1.27 -5.84
N GLY A 359 -20.87 2.25 -6.49
CA GLY A 359 -20.19 3.21 -7.36
C GLY A 359 -20.11 2.76 -8.83
N PRO A 360 -19.69 3.66 -9.74
CA PRO A 360 -19.79 3.44 -11.18
C PRO A 360 -18.90 2.28 -11.70
N GLY A 361 -17.82 1.94 -11.00
CA GLY A 361 -16.95 0.81 -11.32
C GLY A 361 -17.48 -0.57 -10.85
N ALA A 362 -18.50 -0.60 -9.98
CA ALA A 362 -19.04 -1.82 -9.38
C ALA A 362 -20.10 -2.53 -10.25
N ASN A 363 -20.35 -2.08 -11.49
CA ASN A 363 -21.32 -2.72 -12.37
C ASN A 363 -20.85 -4.13 -12.79
N LEU A 364 -21.60 -5.15 -12.37
CA LEU A 364 -21.28 -6.55 -12.61
C LEU A 364 -21.61 -7.04 -14.04
N SER A 365 -22.46 -6.34 -14.79
CA SER A 365 -22.93 -6.79 -16.13
C SER A 365 -21.82 -6.93 -17.18
N GLY A 366 -20.69 -6.24 -17.00
CA GLY A 366 -19.53 -6.31 -17.90
C GLY A 366 -18.41 -7.25 -17.43
N ARG A 367 -18.57 -7.93 -16.29
CA ARG A 367 -17.52 -8.74 -15.67
C ARG A 367 -17.18 -9.98 -16.49
N VAL A 368 -15.96 -10.48 -16.33
CA VAL A 368 -15.58 -11.79 -16.86
C VAL A 368 -16.50 -12.90 -16.31
N PRO A 369 -16.88 -13.92 -17.10
CA PRO A 369 -17.89 -14.92 -16.68
C PRO A 369 -17.55 -15.76 -15.44
N TRP A 370 -16.28 -15.76 -15.04
CA TRP A 370 -15.76 -16.48 -13.87
C TRP A 370 -15.55 -15.59 -12.64
N ALA A 371 -15.91 -14.30 -12.71
CA ALA A 371 -16.06 -13.45 -11.53
C ALA A 371 -17.35 -13.83 -10.78
N ARG A 372 -17.33 -13.74 -9.44
CA ARG A 372 -18.44 -14.18 -8.58
C ARG A 372 -19.16 -12.98 -7.97
N ALA A 373 -20.44 -12.83 -8.28
CA ALA A 373 -21.36 -12.06 -7.45
C ALA A 373 -21.68 -12.91 -6.21
N LEU A 374 -21.13 -12.56 -5.05
CA LEU A 374 -21.25 -13.40 -3.85
C LEU A 374 -22.61 -13.23 -3.15
N THR A 375 -23.14 -14.32 -2.58
CA THR A 375 -24.24 -14.24 -1.60
C THR A 375 -23.74 -13.78 -0.22
N ASP A 376 -24.67 -13.45 0.68
CA ASP A 376 -24.38 -13.14 2.08
C ASP A 376 -23.59 -14.28 2.76
N GLU A 377 -23.92 -15.54 2.49
CA GLU A 377 -23.25 -16.75 3.00
C GLU A 377 -21.84 -16.92 2.41
N GLU A 378 -21.68 -16.70 1.11
CA GLU A 378 -20.37 -16.80 0.44
C GLU A 378 -19.41 -15.68 0.86
N ALA A 379 -19.92 -14.48 1.11
CA ALA A 379 -19.13 -13.35 1.55
C ALA A 379 -18.76 -13.44 3.04
N LYS A 380 -19.61 -14.06 3.87
CA LYS A 380 -19.45 -14.16 5.33
C LYS A 380 -18.04 -14.56 5.78
N PRO A 381 -17.33 -15.57 5.22
CA PRO A 381 -15.99 -15.93 5.68
C PRO A 381 -14.93 -14.84 5.55
N PHE A 382 -15.16 -13.80 4.73
CA PHE A 382 -14.16 -12.80 4.36
C PHE A 382 -14.36 -11.43 5.03
N ILE A 383 -15.56 -11.14 5.57
CA ILE A 383 -15.99 -9.78 5.98
C ILE A 383 -15.76 -9.44 7.46
N GLY A 384 -14.85 -10.12 8.15
CA GLY A 384 -14.56 -9.82 9.56
C GLY A 384 -13.18 -10.29 9.99
N THR A 385 -12.72 -9.78 11.14
CA THR A 385 -11.40 -10.10 11.71
C THR A 385 -11.17 -11.58 11.97
N TYR A 386 -12.23 -12.39 12.11
CA TYR A 386 -12.12 -13.85 12.17
C TYR A 386 -11.53 -14.47 10.89
N TYR A 387 -11.62 -13.81 9.73
CA TYR A 387 -10.94 -14.24 8.49
C TYR A 387 -9.45 -14.44 8.73
N ILE A 388 -8.83 -13.55 9.51
CA ILE A 388 -7.40 -13.56 9.83
C ILE A 388 -7.11 -14.07 11.26
N ASP A 389 -8.02 -14.84 11.87
CA ASP A 389 -7.93 -15.29 13.27
C ASP A 389 -7.74 -14.14 14.30
N GLY A 390 -8.25 -12.95 13.99
CA GLY A 390 -7.94 -11.70 14.68
C GLY A 390 -8.15 -11.71 16.20
N ASP A 391 -9.17 -12.42 16.71
CA ASP A 391 -9.42 -12.58 18.15
C ASP A 391 -8.23 -13.19 18.92
N SER A 392 -7.34 -13.91 18.24
CA SER A 392 -6.16 -14.55 18.85
C SER A 392 -4.93 -13.64 18.95
N TRP A 393 -4.90 -12.50 18.23
CA TRP A 393 -3.68 -11.70 18.09
C TRP A 393 -3.81 -10.19 17.87
N LEU A 394 -4.97 -9.67 17.45
CA LEU A 394 -5.12 -8.23 17.21
C LEU A 394 -5.12 -7.44 18.51
N ILE A 395 -4.42 -6.30 18.48
CA ILE A 395 -4.37 -5.33 19.58
C ILE A 395 -4.80 -3.98 19.01
N THR A 396 -5.79 -3.37 19.64
CA THR A 396 -6.33 -2.06 19.22
C THR A 396 -5.33 -0.94 19.52
N PRO A 397 -5.18 0.07 18.64
CA PRO A 397 -4.26 1.20 18.85
C PRO A 397 -4.45 1.96 20.17
N SER A 398 -5.69 2.02 20.68
CA SER A 398 -6.01 2.58 22.01
C SER A 398 -5.22 1.94 23.17
N LYS A 399 -4.78 0.69 23.03
CA LYS A 399 -3.93 -0.02 24.03
C LYS A 399 -2.43 0.20 23.82
N LEU A 400 -2.05 0.87 22.73
CA LEU A 400 -0.66 1.20 22.37
C LEU A 400 -0.33 2.68 22.63
N ILE A 401 -1.34 3.56 22.67
CA ILE A 401 -1.19 5.02 22.81
C ILE A 401 -1.39 5.50 24.25
N ASN A 402 -2.12 4.75 25.09
CA ASN A 402 -2.49 5.16 26.45
C ASN A 402 -1.48 4.74 27.55
N HIS A 403 -0.20 4.54 27.19
CA HIS A 403 0.91 4.23 28.09
C HIS A 403 2.22 4.79 27.52
#